data_AF-A0A1G1G9T1-F1
#
_entry.id   AF-A0A1G1G9T1-F1
#
_cell.length_a   1.000
_cell.length_b   1.000
_cell.length_c   1.000
_cell.angle_alpha   90.00
_cell.angle_beta   90.00
_cell.angle_gamma   90.00
#
_symmetry.space_group_name_H-M   'P 1'
#
loop_
_entity.id
_entity.type
_entity.pdbx_description
1 polymer ?
#
loop_
_entity_poly.entity_id
_entity_poly.type
_entity_poly.pdbx_seq_one_letter_code
_entity_poly.pdbx_strand_id
1 'polypeptide(L)' 'MNAEVKEEAVIARLRTENPEYKKWEEEHRQLENSLMTFESHRYLTPEEEVERKRIQKLKLAAKDRMMEIIRRSQVGRA' A
#
# COMPACT_ATOMS: atom_id res chain seq x y z
N MET A 1 -5.77 -0.39 -22.90
CA MET A 1 -5.92 1.06 -22.71
C MET A 1 -7.15 1.47 -21.88
N ASN A 2 -8.30 0.76 -21.88
CA ASN A 2 -9.50 1.20 -21.12
C ASN A 2 -9.58 0.76 -19.64
N ALA A 3 -8.78 -0.20 -19.19
CA ALA A 3 -8.85 -0.74 -17.82
C ALA A 3 -8.01 0.07 -16.82
N GLU A 4 -6.79 0.43 -17.18
CA GLU A 4 -5.83 1.15 -16.32
C GLU A 4 -6.35 2.54 -15.92
N VAL A 5 -6.94 3.27 -16.88
CA VAL A 5 -7.54 4.60 -16.66
C VAL A 5 -8.70 4.57 -15.66
N LYS A 6 -9.43 3.45 -15.56
CA LYS A 6 -10.53 3.31 -14.60
C LYS A 6 -10.02 3.10 -13.17
N GLU A 7 -8.93 2.38 -12.99
CA GLU A 7 -8.36 2.11 -11.67
C GLU A 7 -7.75 3.38 -11.07
N GLU A 8 -6.97 4.13 -11.86
CA GLU A 8 -6.41 5.41 -11.44
C GLU A 8 -7.49 6.43 -11.04
N ALA A 9 -8.59 6.49 -11.80
CA ALA A 9 -9.72 7.37 -11.47
C ALA A 9 -10.43 6.96 -10.16
N VAL A 10 -10.55 5.65 -9.88
CA VAL A 10 -11.12 5.15 -8.62
C VAL A 10 -10.19 5.46 -7.45
N ILE A 11 -8.88 5.26 -7.61
CA ILE A 11 -7.88 5.59 -6.59
C ILE A 11 -7.88 7.09 -6.28
N ALA A 12 -7.88 7.94 -7.31
CA ALA A 12 -7.92 9.39 -7.15
C ALA A 12 -9.16 9.84 -6.35
N ARG A 13 -10.33 9.26 -6.65
CA ARG A 13 -11.55 9.48 -5.88
C ARG A 13 -11.43 9.01 -4.44
N LEU A 14 -10.94 7.78 -4.21
CA LEU A 14 -10.81 7.22 -2.86
C LEU A 14 -9.85 8.02 -1.98
N ARG A 15 -8.80 8.60 -2.55
CA ARG A 15 -7.91 9.53 -1.82
C ARG A 15 -8.64 10.75 -1.26
N THR A 16 -9.68 11.22 -1.95
CA THR A 16 -10.46 12.40 -1.53
C THR A 16 -11.67 12.01 -0.69
N GLU A 17 -12.38 10.96 -1.08
CA GLU A 17 -13.68 10.57 -0.52
C GLU A 17 -13.57 9.56 0.63
N ASN A 18 -12.46 8.81 0.71
CA ASN A 18 -12.28 7.74 1.70
C ASN A 18 -11.04 7.98 2.58
N PRO A 19 -11.21 8.48 3.82
CA PRO A 19 -10.10 8.72 4.74
C PRO A 19 -9.39 7.43 5.19
N GLU A 20 -10.07 6.28 5.18
CA GLU A 20 -9.45 4.98 5.47
C GLU A 20 -8.47 4.59 4.37
N TYR A 21 -8.85 4.78 3.10
CA TYR A 21 -7.95 4.54 1.97
C TYR A 21 -6.69 5.39 2.09
N LYS A 22 -6.86 6.69 2.37
CA LYS A 22 -5.74 7.63 2.56
C LYS A 22 -4.82 7.21 3.71
N LYS A 23 -5.38 6.70 4.81
CA LYS A 23 -4.58 6.17 5.94
C LYS A 23 -3.74 4.97 5.52
N TRP A 24 -4.34 3.99 4.84
CA TRP A 24 -3.63 2.80 4.38
C TRP A 24 -2.57 3.13 3.32
N GLU A 25 -2.84 4.10 2.46
CA GLU A 25 -1.88 4.60 1.48
C GLU A 25 -0.67 5.26 2.13
N GLU A 26 -0.88 6.10 3.14
CA GLU A 26 0.21 6.70 3.92
C GLU A 26 1.01 5.61 4.64
N GLU A 27 0.34 4.66 5.31
CA GLU A 27 1.02 3.52 5.94
C GLU A 27 1.86 2.73 4.93
N HIS A 28 1.30 2.40 3.76
CA HIS A 28 2.02 1.69 2.71
C HIS A 28 3.26 2.46 2.24
N ARG A 29 3.15 3.79 2.05
CA ARG A 29 4.27 4.65 1.67
C ARG A 29 5.34 4.74 2.76
N GLN A 30 4.94 4.83 4.02
CA GLN A 30 5.88 4.82 5.15
C GLN A 30 6.63 3.49 5.24
N LEU A 31 5.92 2.36 5.11
CA LEU A 31 6.52 1.03 5.10
C LEU A 31 7.47 0.85 3.91
N GLU A 32 7.14 1.38 2.74
CA GLU A 32 8.03 1.39 1.58
C GLU A 32 9.30 2.21 1.80
N ASN A 33 9.18 3.41 2.37
CA ASN A 33 10.35 4.22 2.74
C ASN A 33 11.24 3.49 3.76
N SER A 34 10.65 2.84 4.76
CA SER A 34 11.40 2.03 5.72
C SER A 34 12.15 0.90 5.04
N LEU A 35 11.53 0.20 4.07
CA LEU A 35 12.21 -0.82 3.27
C LEU A 35 13.36 -0.26 2.44
N MET A 36 13.19 0.91 1.82
CA MET A 36 14.27 1.56 1.06
C MET A 36 15.48 1.87 1.93
N THR A 37 15.27 2.25 3.20
CA THR A 37 16.38 2.41 4.15
C THR A 37 17.17 1.11 4.26
N PHE A 38 16.51 -0.02 4.52
CA PHE A 38 17.15 -1.34 4.60
C PHE A 38 17.80 -1.77 3.27
N GLU A 39 17.22 -1.43 2.12
CA GLU A 39 17.81 -1.75 0.81
C GLU A 39 19.08 -0.94 0.51
N SER A 40 19.24 0.22 1.13
CA SER A 40 20.46 1.02 1.04
C SER A 40 21.62 0.43 1.85
N HIS A 41 21.33 -0.39 2.87
CA HIS A 41 22.36 -1.08 3.65
C HIS A 41 22.94 -2.26 2.87
N ARG A 42 24.26 -2.23 2.64
CA ARG A 42 24.99 -3.31 1.92
C ARG A 42 24.91 -4.67 2.63
N TYR A 43 24.79 -4.66 3.95
CA TYR A 43 24.61 -5.84 4.79
C TYR A 43 23.64 -5.50 5.92
N LEU A 44 22.64 -6.34 6.11
CA LEU A 44 21.69 -6.25 7.21
C LEU A 44 22.12 -7.20 8.31
N THR A 45 22.00 -6.75 9.56
CA THR A 45 22.12 -7.62 10.72
C THR A 45 20.92 -8.59 10.79
N PRO A 46 21.03 -9.70 11.53
CA PRO A 46 19.91 -10.64 11.69
C PRO A 46 18.63 -9.98 12.23
N GLU A 47 18.77 -8.99 13.11
CA GLU A 47 17.65 -8.23 13.66
C GLU A 47 16.97 -7.37 12.59
N GLU A 48 17.77 -6.68 11.76
CA GLU A 48 17.27 -5.89 10.64
C GLU A 48 16.63 -6.77 9.55
N GLU A 49 17.12 -7.99 9.31
CA GLU A 49 16.46 -8.91 8.38
C GLU A 49 15.07 -9.34 8.88
N VAL A 50 14.93 -9.58 10.18
CA VAL A 50 13.63 -9.89 10.80
C VAL A 50 12.70 -8.69 10.69
N GLU A 51 13.18 -7.48 10.99
CA GLU A 51 12.38 -6.26 10.90
C GLU A 51 12.00 -5.94 9.44
N ARG A 52 12.92 -6.09 8.48
CA ARG A 52 12.63 -5.97 7.05
C ARG A 52 11.52 -6.94 6.62
N LYS A 53 11.59 -8.21 7.02
CA LYS A 53 10.54 -9.19 6.73
C LYS A 53 9.20 -8.83 7.38
N ARG A 54 9.23 -8.26 8.60
CA ARG A 54 8.04 -7.76 9.28
C ARG A 54 7.41 -6.60 8.49
N ILE A 55 8.20 -5.63 8.07
CA ILE A 55 7.74 -4.47 7.29
C ILE A 55 7.20 -4.92 5.93
N GLN A 56 7.82 -5.89 5.26
CA GLN A 56 7.28 -6.48 4.03
C GLN A 56 5.88 -7.09 4.23
N LYS A 57 5.66 -7.81 5.34
CA LYS A 57 4.33 -8.36 5.67
C LYS A 57 3.31 -7.26 5.96
N LEU A 58 3.71 -6.23 6.72
CA LEU A 58 2.83 -5.09 7.00
C LEU A 58 2.47 -4.35 5.71
N LYS A 59 3.44 -4.15 4.81
CA LYS A 59 3.23 -3.50 3.51
C LYS A 59 2.23 -4.29 2.67
N LEU A 60 2.36 -5.62 2.65
CA LEU A 60 1.42 -6.49 1.97
C LEU A 60 0.00 -6.37 2.56
N ALA A 61 -0.12 -6.39 3.89
CA ALA A 61 -1.41 -6.22 4.55
C ALA A 61 -2.05 -4.84 4.25
N ALA A 62 -1.26 -3.76 4.26
CA ALA A 62 -1.73 -2.42 3.89
C ALA A 62 -2.21 -2.38 2.43
N LYS A 63 -1.47 -3.03 1.52
CA LYS A 63 -1.87 -3.19 0.12
C LYS A 63 -3.19 -3.97 -0.01
N ASP A 64 -3.33 -5.07 0.72
CA ASP A 64 -4.55 -5.89 0.71
C ASP A 64 -5.76 -5.06 1.18
N ARG A 65 -5.60 -4.24 2.22
CA ARG A 65 -6.64 -3.31 2.68
C ARG A 65 -7.02 -2.27 1.64
N MET A 66 -6.03 -1.67 0.97
CA MET A 66 -6.29 -0.74 -0.13
C MET A 66 -7.05 -1.41 -1.28
N MET A 67 -6.64 -2.61 -1.69
CA MET A 67 -7.31 -3.38 -2.75
C MET A 67 -8.74 -3.76 -2.35
N GLU A 68 -8.98 -4.11 -1.09
CA GLU A 68 -10.31 -4.41 -0.56
C GLU A 68 -11.24 -3.18 -0.67
N ILE A 69 -10.73 -2.00 -0.30
CA ILE A 69 -11.47 -0.73 -0.43
C ILE A 69 -11.77 -0.42 -1.89
N ILE A 70 -10.77 -0.51 -2.78
CA ILE A 70 -10.96 -0.31 -4.22
C ILE A 70 -12.04 -1.24 -4.77
N ARG A 71 -11.97 -2.54 -4.42
CA ARG A 71 -12.95 -3.54 -4.86
C ARG A 71 -14.35 -3.22 -4.37
N ARG A 72 -14.52 -2.81 -3.10
CA ARG A 72 -15.82 -2.39 -2.56
C ARG A 72 -16.38 -1.17 -3.31
N SER A 73 -15.53 -0.20 -3.64
CA SER A 73 -15.93 1.00 -4.38
C SER A 73 -16.26 0.74 -5.85
N GLN A 74 -15.70 -0.31 -6.45
CA GLN A 74 -16.09 -0.78 -7.78
C GLN A 74 -17.39 -1.58 -7.78
N VAL A 75 -17.67 -2.34 -6.70
CA VAL A 75 -18.86 -3.21 -6.58
C VAL A 75 -20.12 -2.44 -6.16
N GLY A 76 -20.01 -1.31 -5.45
CA GLY A 76 -21.14 -0.42 -5.13
C GLY A 76 -21.76 0.32 -6.34
N ARG A 77 -21.40 -0.08 -7.57
CA ARG A 77 -21.85 0.48 -8.85
C ARG A 77 -22.68 -0.54 -9.66
N ALA A 78 -23.34 -1.47 -8.97
CA ALA A 78 -24.30 -2.42 -9.53
C ALA A 78 -25.73 -2.02 -9.16
#